data_AF-A0A0Q4HFU4-F1
#
_entry.id   AF-A0A0Q4HFU4-F1
#
_cell.length_a   1.000
_cell.length_b   1.000
_cell.length_c   1.000
_cell.angle_alpha   90.00
_cell.angle_beta   90.00
_cell.angle_gamma   90.00
#
_symmetry.space_group_name_H-M   'P 1'
#
loop_
_entity.id
_entity.type
_entity.pdbx_description
1 polymer ?
#
loop_
_entity_poly.entity_id
_entity_poly.type
_entity_poly.pdbx_seq_one_letter_code
_entity_poly.pdbx_strand_id
1 'polypeptide(L)'
;MTETPESAPPLGDPASPTTIEAARSFGAAASVYHRARPGYPTTAVAWLVGDAVDVLDLGAGTGKLTAALVALDRDVIAVDPVEEMLDELELAVPGVPRILGTAEEIPLEDDTFDAVVAGQAWHWFEPHRALPEIARVLRPGGVLGLVWNSRDLRADWLREAGEIMHERHDASATFEAYVRIGAPFGEVEEHTVEWTERMSRERFLELVRSRSYYLTASPAEQEATIGALEVLLDTHPDLAGAVDLAVPYLTRCFRARLVA
;
A
#
# COMPACT_ATOMS: atom_id res chain seq x y z
N MET A 1 -35.94 -4.33 -11.96
CA MET A 1 -35.41 -3.53 -10.84
C MET A 1 -33.98 -3.96 -10.65
N THR A 2 -33.05 -3.19 -11.20
CA THR A 2 -31.61 -3.38 -11.02
C THR A 2 -31.25 -2.82 -9.65
N GLU A 3 -30.87 -3.70 -8.72
CA GLU A 3 -30.29 -3.31 -7.44
C GLU A 3 -28.95 -2.61 -7.70
N THR A 4 -28.87 -1.35 -7.28
CA THR A 4 -27.62 -0.59 -7.20
C THR A 4 -26.70 -1.29 -6.20
N PRO A 5 -25.43 -1.56 -6.51
CA PRO A 5 -24.52 -2.11 -5.52
C PRO A 5 -24.35 -1.09 -4.39
N GLU A 6 -24.65 -1.53 -3.17
CA GLU A 6 -24.49 -0.76 -1.95
C GLU A 6 -23.02 -0.35 -1.81
N SER A 7 -22.77 0.96 -1.82
CA SER A 7 -21.45 1.54 -1.63
C SER A 7 -20.83 1.04 -0.32
N ALA A 8 -19.54 0.70 -0.35
CA ALA A 8 -18.79 0.39 0.87
C ALA A 8 -19.05 1.47 1.93
N PRO A 9 -19.22 1.09 3.22
CA PRO A 9 -19.53 2.05 4.27
C PRO A 9 -18.43 3.13 4.32
N PRO A 10 -18.78 4.39 4.66
CA PRO A 10 -17.79 5.43 4.80
C PRO A 10 -16.74 4.97 5.81
N LEU A 11 -15.46 5.11 5.45
CA LEU A 11 -14.36 5.00 6.40
C LEU A 11 -14.67 6.03 7.51
N GLY A 12 -14.81 5.58 8.76
CA GLY A 12 -15.03 6.49 9.87
C GLY A 12 -13.83 7.44 10.03
N ASP A 13 -14.00 8.53 10.79
CA ASP A 13 -12.97 9.55 10.98
C ASP A 13 -11.59 8.91 11.27
N PRO A 14 -10.57 9.09 10.43
CA PRO A 14 -9.28 8.42 10.53
C PRO A 14 -8.48 8.88 11.74
N ALA A 15 -8.76 10.08 12.26
CA ALA A 15 -8.25 10.56 13.54
C ALA A 15 -9.08 10.04 14.73
N SER A 16 -10.22 9.40 14.48
CA SER A 16 -11.03 8.86 15.57
C SER A 16 -10.29 7.72 16.27
N PRO A 17 -10.46 7.61 17.61
CA PRO A 17 -9.93 6.48 18.35
C PRO A 17 -10.33 5.13 17.75
N THR A 18 -11.52 5.02 17.16
CA THR A 18 -12.03 3.78 16.56
C THR A 18 -11.30 3.40 15.26
N THR A 19 -11.00 4.37 14.39
CA THR A 19 -10.24 4.10 13.16
C THR A 19 -8.76 3.88 13.46
N ILE A 20 -8.20 4.61 14.44
CA ILE A 20 -6.85 4.34 14.94
C ILE A 20 -6.79 2.97 15.62
N GLU A 21 -7.79 2.59 16.40
CA GLU A 21 -7.89 1.27 17.03
C GLU A 21 -8.09 0.17 15.98
N ALA A 22 -8.86 0.42 14.93
CA ALA A 22 -8.92 -0.48 13.77
C ALA A 22 -7.54 -0.57 13.10
N ALA A 23 -6.87 0.55 12.80
CA ALA A 23 -5.54 0.59 12.21
C ALA A 23 -4.48 -0.07 13.11
N ARG A 24 -4.59 0.02 14.43
CA ARG A 24 -3.76 -0.66 15.44
C ARG A 24 -4.10 -2.14 15.58
N SER A 25 -5.36 -2.52 15.54
CA SER A 25 -5.80 -3.93 15.57
C SER A 25 -5.34 -4.65 14.30
N PHE A 26 -5.52 -4.00 13.14
CA PHE A 26 -4.90 -4.39 11.89
C PHE A 26 -3.38 -4.30 11.98
N GLY A 27 -2.82 -3.30 12.64
CA GLY A 27 -1.39 -3.01 12.71
C GLY A 27 -0.59 -3.98 13.59
N ALA A 28 -1.13 -4.39 14.74
CA ALA A 28 -0.53 -5.37 15.64
C ALA A 28 -0.58 -6.79 15.06
N ALA A 29 -1.64 -7.12 14.30
CA ALA A 29 -1.66 -8.34 13.49
C ALA A 29 -0.77 -8.21 12.25
N ALA A 30 -0.70 -7.02 11.63
CA ALA A 30 0.05 -6.79 10.40
C ALA A 30 1.54 -6.58 10.61
N SER A 31 2.05 -6.10 11.75
CA SER A 31 3.49 -5.82 11.95
C SER A 31 4.34 -7.08 11.79
N VAL A 32 3.86 -8.22 12.31
CA VAL A 32 4.50 -9.54 12.14
C VAL A 32 4.55 -9.96 10.67
N TYR A 33 3.51 -9.67 9.89
CA TYR A 33 3.40 -10.12 8.49
C TYR A 33 3.73 -9.05 7.45
N HIS A 34 3.94 -7.79 7.85
CA HIS A 34 4.18 -6.70 6.92
C HIS A 34 5.50 -6.95 6.19
N ARG A 35 6.50 -7.55 6.85
CA ARG A 35 7.77 -7.99 6.25
C ARG A 35 7.58 -8.92 5.04
N ALA A 36 6.52 -9.73 5.04
CA ALA A 36 6.25 -10.66 3.94
C ALA A 36 5.76 -9.96 2.66
N ARG A 37 5.15 -8.76 2.76
CA ARG A 37 4.66 -8.04 1.57
C ARG A 37 5.83 -7.61 0.66
N PRO A 38 5.63 -7.54 -0.67
CA PRO A 38 6.66 -7.05 -1.59
C PRO A 38 7.08 -5.61 -1.31
N GLY A 39 8.33 -5.28 -1.65
CA GLY A 39 8.79 -3.89 -1.79
C GLY A 39 8.22 -3.22 -3.05
N TYR A 40 8.78 -2.06 -3.42
CA TYR A 40 8.40 -1.35 -4.64
C TYR A 40 9.56 -1.34 -5.65
N PRO A 41 9.31 -1.56 -6.95
CA PRO A 41 10.33 -1.41 -7.98
C PRO A 41 10.88 0.01 -7.99
N THR A 42 12.19 0.16 -8.00
CA THR A 42 12.85 1.48 -8.04
C THR A 42 12.45 2.30 -9.25
N THR A 43 12.18 1.66 -10.39
CA THR A 43 11.67 2.33 -11.62
C THR A 43 10.29 2.94 -11.42
N ALA A 44 9.40 2.26 -10.69
CA ALA A 44 8.07 2.78 -10.37
C ALA A 44 8.16 3.98 -9.43
N VAL A 45 8.98 3.86 -8.37
CA VAL A 45 9.18 4.94 -7.39
C VAL A 45 9.90 6.14 -8.02
N ALA A 46 10.90 5.92 -8.87
CA ALA A 46 11.60 6.98 -9.59
C ALA A 46 10.66 7.75 -10.54
N TRP A 47 9.75 7.06 -11.23
CA TRP A 47 8.71 7.73 -12.01
C TRP A 47 7.75 8.52 -11.10
N LEU A 48 7.37 7.97 -9.95
CA LEU A 48 6.41 8.58 -9.03
C LEU A 48 6.90 9.93 -8.52
N VAL A 49 8.17 10.02 -8.09
CA VAL A 49 8.75 11.23 -7.48
C VAL A 49 9.52 12.11 -8.48
N GLY A 50 9.95 11.58 -9.61
CA GLY A 50 10.74 12.31 -10.60
C GLY A 50 12.03 12.89 -10.00
N ASP A 51 12.20 14.21 -10.16
CA ASP A 51 13.37 14.95 -9.67
C ASP A 51 13.23 15.47 -8.23
N ALA A 52 12.10 15.19 -7.55
CA ALA A 52 11.87 15.60 -6.16
C ALA A 52 13.01 15.11 -5.25
N VAL A 53 13.55 15.97 -4.39
CA VAL A 53 14.62 15.60 -3.45
C VAL A 53 14.04 15.37 -2.07
N ASP A 54 13.23 16.33 -1.60
CA ASP A 54 12.58 16.28 -0.29
C ASP A 54 11.22 15.56 -0.44
N VAL A 55 11.09 14.37 0.16
CA VAL A 55 9.92 13.51 0.00
C VAL A 55 9.29 13.15 1.35
N LEU A 56 7.98 13.36 1.47
CA LEU A 56 7.18 12.86 2.58
C LEU A 56 6.57 11.50 2.22
N ASP A 57 6.91 10.44 2.96
CA ASP A 57 6.20 9.15 2.91
C ASP A 57 5.05 9.18 3.93
N LEU A 58 3.82 9.36 3.45
CA LEU A 58 2.63 9.57 4.25
C LEU A 58 1.83 8.27 4.38
N GLY A 59 1.64 7.80 5.62
CA GLY A 59 1.20 6.44 5.91
C GLY A 59 2.29 5.43 5.61
N ALA A 60 3.51 5.70 6.09
CA ALA A 60 4.73 4.97 5.75
C ALA A 60 4.71 3.49 6.17
N GLY A 61 3.87 3.11 7.14
CA GLY A 61 3.83 1.78 7.72
C GLY A 61 5.22 1.38 8.23
N THR A 62 5.65 0.15 7.94
CA THR A 62 6.99 -0.32 8.33
C THR A 62 8.10 0.11 7.33
N GLY A 63 7.84 1.09 6.46
CA GLY A 63 8.90 1.73 5.66
C GLY A 63 9.28 1.07 4.33
N LYS A 64 8.42 0.27 3.68
CA LYS A 64 8.79 -0.32 2.38
C LYS A 64 8.92 0.69 1.25
N LEU A 65 8.03 1.69 1.22
CA LEU A 65 8.14 2.77 0.25
C LEU A 65 9.32 3.67 0.63
N THR A 66 9.45 4.02 1.92
CA THR A 66 10.61 4.70 2.50
C THR A 66 11.94 4.10 2.04
N ALA A 67 12.12 2.78 2.16
CA ALA A 67 13.33 2.09 1.73
C ALA A 67 13.63 2.27 0.24
N ALA A 68 12.60 2.22 -0.61
CA ALA A 68 12.74 2.43 -2.04
C ALA A 68 13.05 3.90 -2.40
N LEU A 69 12.54 4.87 -1.63
CA LEU A 69 12.87 6.29 -1.76
C LEU A 69 14.31 6.57 -1.35
N VAL A 70 14.76 6.03 -0.20
CA VAL A 70 16.15 6.15 0.25
C VAL A 70 17.13 5.52 -0.74
N ALA A 71 16.77 4.38 -1.34
CA ALA A 71 17.58 3.74 -2.39
C ALA A 71 17.69 4.57 -3.69
N LEU A 72 16.87 5.62 -3.84
CA LEU A 72 16.93 6.61 -4.90
C LEU A 72 17.59 7.92 -4.45
N ASP A 73 18.31 7.92 -3.33
CA ASP A 73 19.00 9.07 -2.74
C ASP A 73 18.07 10.26 -2.44
N ARG A 74 16.84 9.99 -1.99
CA ARG A 74 15.87 11.02 -1.56
C ARG A 74 16.03 11.35 -0.09
N ASP A 75 15.79 12.60 0.28
CA ASP A 75 15.67 13.01 1.68
C ASP A 75 14.23 12.75 2.13
N VAL A 76 14.05 11.77 3.00
CA VAL A 76 12.73 11.22 3.33
C VAL A 76 12.36 11.55 4.76
N ILE A 77 11.14 12.04 4.96
CA ILE A 77 10.46 12.04 6.26
C ILE A 77 9.29 11.07 6.18
N ALA A 78 9.15 10.20 7.17
CA ALA A 78 8.07 9.23 7.25
C ALA A 78 7.02 9.67 8.29
N VAL A 79 5.75 9.70 7.90
CA VAL A 79 4.62 9.95 8.80
C VAL A 79 3.72 8.73 8.82
N ASP A 80 3.34 8.27 10.01
CA ASP A 80 2.35 7.21 10.19
C ASP A 80 1.58 7.43 11.51
N PRO A 81 0.27 7.09 11.57
CA PRO A 81 -0.52 7.26 12.79
C PRO A 81 -0.29 6.16 13.84
N VAL A 82 0.45 5.10 13.51
CA VAL A 82 0.69 3.94 14.39
C VAL A 82 2.15 3.92 14.82
N GLU A 83 2.40 4.16 16.12
CA GLU A 83 3.76 4.21 16.69
C GLU A 83 4.53 2.90 16.47
N GLU A 84 3.87 1.75 16.60
CA GLU A 84 4.47 0.43 16.39
C GLU A 84 4.94 0.22 14.94
N MET A 85 4.28 0.86 13.96
CA MET A 85 4.72 0.82 12.56
C MET A 85 6.00 1.64 12.37
N LEU A 86 6.07 2.81 13.00
CA LEU A 86 7.25 3.67 12.97
C LEU A 86 8.45 3.03 13.67
N ASP A 87 8.22 2.25 14.72
CA ASP A 87 9.29 1.48 15.38
C ASP A 87 9.83 0.37 14.47
N GLU A 88 8.97 -0.36 13.75
CA GLU A 88 9.43 -1.33 12.74
C GLU A 88 10.11 -0.65 11.54
N LEU A 89 9.65 0.56 11.16
CA LEU A 89 10.31 1.37 10.13
C LEU A 89 11.74 1.73 10.54
N GLU A 90 11.97 2.15 11.78
CA GLU A 90 13.32 2.45 12.29
C GLU A 90 14.25 1.23 12.19
N LEU A 91 13.73 0.03 12.48
CA LEU A 91 14.52 -1.19 12.35
C LEU A 91 14.84 -1.53 10.89
N ALA A 92 13.91 -1.25 9.97
CA ALA A 92 14.04 -1.57 8.55
C ALA A 92 14.89 -0.54 7.78
N VAL A 93 14.75 0.74 8.11
CA VAL A 93 15.41 1.88 7.44
C VAL A 93 15.97 2.85 8.49
N PRO A 94 17.04 2.48 9.21
CA PRO A 94 17.56 3.27 10.31
C PRO A 94 17.98 4.68 9.89
N GLY A 95 17.69 5.66 10.74
CA GLY A 95 18.11 7.05 10.54
C GLY A 95 17.19 7.91 9.66
N VAL A 96 16.08 7.37 9.16
CA VAL A 96 15.03 8.17 8.52
C VAL A 96 14.19 8.87 9.61
N PRO A 97 14.02 10.21 9.57
CA PRO A 97 13.11 10.91 10.47
C PRO A 97 11.68 10.36 10.38
N ARG A 98 11.15 9.96 11.53
CA ARG A 98 9.80 9.41 11.68
C ARG A 98 8.96 10.27 12.61
N ILE A 99 7.72 10.55 12.21
CA ILE A 99 6.83 11.42 12.95
C ILE A 99 5.45 10.76 13.08
N LEU A 100 4.93 10.73 14.30
CA LEU A 100 3.56 10.29 14.56
C LEU A 100 2.59 11.36 14.05
N GLY A 101 1.72 11.02 13.11
CA GLY A 101 0.77 11.94 12.51
C GLY A 101 -0.18 11.27 11.53
N THR A 102 -1.21 12.00 11.08
CA THR A 102 -2.19 11.51 10.10
C THR A 102 -2.06 12.28 8.79
N ALA A 103 -2.76 11.81 7.74
CA ALA A 103 -2.82 12.55 6.48
C ALA A 103 -3.69 13.82 6.58
N GLU A 104 -4.62 13.84 7.53
CA GLU A 104 -5.59 14.92 7.76
C GLU A 104 -5.06 16.02 8.70
N GLU A 105 -3.93 15.78 9.35
CA GLU A 105 -3.23 16.74 10.23
C GLU A 105 -1.74 16.39 10.21
N ILE A 106 -1.03 16.92 9.21
CA ILE A 106 0.39 16.58 8.99
C ILE A 106 1.24 17.48 9.89
N PRO A 107 2.00 16.93 10.86
CA PRO A 107 2.73 17.71 11.87
C PRO A 107 4.07 18.27 11.34
N LEU A 108 4.02 18.89 10.16
CA LEU A 108 5.15 19.44 9.42
C LEU A 108 4.80 20.82 8.85
N GLU A 109 5.84 21.60 8.54
CA GLU A 109 5.72 22.98 8.06
C GLU A 109 5.16 23.03 6.62
N ASP A 110 4.60 24.18 6.27
CA ASP A 110 4.12 24.48 4.92
C ASP A 110 5.29 24.49 3.92
N ASP A 111 5.01 24.30 2.62
CA ASP A 111 5.99 24.46 1.53
C ASP A 111 7.34 23.73 1.76
N THR A 112 7.30 22.55 2.38
CA THR A 112 8.49 21.83 2.83
C THR A 112 8.93 20.73 1.88
N PHE A 113 8.01 20.10 1.13
CA PHE A 113 8.32 18.93 0.33
C PHE A 113 8.17 19.18 -1.17
N ASP A 114 9.03 18.53 -1.95
CA ASP A 114 8.89 18.46 -3.41
C ASP A 114 7.87 17.40 -3.81
N ALA A 115 7.76 16.33 -3.02
CA ALA A 115 6.76 15.28 -3.21
C ALA A 115 6.19 14.75 -1.88
N VAL A 116 4.90 14.43 -1.89
CA VAL A 116 4.24 13.64 -0.86
C VAL A 116 3.78 12.36 -1.52
N VAL A 117 4.15 11.21 -0.97
CA VAL A 117 3.80 9.91 -1.52
C VAL A 117 3.08 9.03 -0.50
N ALA A 118 2.20 8.16 -0.99
CA ALA A 118 1.50 7.20 -0.16
C ALA A 118 1.46 5.83 -0.85
N GLY A 119 2.05 4.82 -0.20
CA GLY A 119 2.12 3.45 -0.70
C GLY A 119 1.09 2.56 -0.04
N GLN A 120 0.05 2.14 -0.78
CA GLN A 120 -1.06 1.33 -0.25
C GLN A 120 -1.83 1.97 0.91
N ALA A 121 -1.64 3.28 1.19
CA ALA A 121 -2.23 3.93 2.36
C ALA A 121 -3.44 4.83 2.06
N TRP A 122 -3.60 5.29 0.81
CA TRP A 122 -4.63 6.28 0.43
C TRP A 122 -6.07 5.89 0.80
N HIS A 123 -6.39 4.59 0.83
CA HIS A 123 -7.72 4.11 1.21
C HIS A 123 -8.04 4.26 2.70
N TRP A 124 -7.08 4.70 3.52
CA TRP A 124 -7.31 5.08 4.91
C TRP A 124 -7.54 6.58 5.09
N PHE A 125 -7.28 7.37 4.06
CA PHE A 125 -7.32 8.83 4.16
C PHE A 125 -8.73 9.34 3.91
N GLU A 126 -9.03 10.51 4.46
CA GLU A 126 -10.19 11.33 4.10
C GLU A 126 -9.78 12.37 3.05
N PRO A 127 -10.01 12.15 1.73
CA PRO A 127 -9.42 13.00 0.71
C PRO A 127 -9.80 14.48 0.85
N HIS A 128 -11.00 14.77 1.36
CA HIS A 128 -11.48 16.13 1.57
C HIS A 128 -10.73 16.91 2.67
N ARG A 129 -10.04 16.21 3.59
CA ARG A 129 -9.19 16.80 4.63
C ARG A 129 -7.70 16.61 4.34
N ALA A 130 -7.34 15.44 3.81
CA ALA A 130 -5.97 15.11 3.47
C ALA A 130 -5.44 15.93 2.28
N LEU A 131 -6.23 16.16 1.22
CA LEU A 131 -5.76 16.92 0.06
C LEU A 131 -5.33 18.36 0.41
N PRO A 132 -6.09 19.14 1.22
CA PRO A 132 -5.63 20.43 1.72
C PRO A 132 -4.32 20.37 2.51
N GLU A 133 -4.15 19.40 3.41
CA GLU A 133 -2.93 19.25 4.21
C GLU A 133 -1.72 18.84 3.35
N ILE A 134 -1.92 17.89 2.43
CA ILE A 134 -0.90 17.49 1.46
C ILE A 134 -0.50 18.70 0.61
N ALA A 135 -1.47 19.49 0.14
CA ALA A 135 -1.19 20.70 -0.62
C ALA A 135 -0.46 21.77 0.21
N ARG A 136 -0.76 21.89 1.51
CA ARG A 136 -0.11 22.82 2.43
C ARG A 136 1.38 22.51 2.60
N VAL A 137 1.74 21.24 2.79
CA VAL A 137 3.14 20.83 3.02
C VAL A 137 3.95 20.72 1.73
N LEU A 138 3.29 20.64 0.57
CA LEU A 138 3.95 20.65 -0.73
C LEU A 138 4.35 22.06 -1.13
N ARG A 139 5.56 22.22 -1.66
CA ARG A 139 5.99 23.43 -2.36
C ARG A 139 5.13 23.68 -3.60
N PRO A 140 5.05 24.94 -4.10
CA PRO A 140 4.39 25.22 -5.37
C PRO A 140 4.93 24.36 -6.51
N GLY A 141 4.05 23.63 -7.20
CA GLY A 141 4.41 22.69 -8.27
C GLY A 141 4.88 21.31 -7.80
N GLY A 142 4.86 21.06 -6.48
CA GLY A 142 5.16 19.77 -5.86
C GLY A 142 4.17 18.67 -6.27
N VAL A 143 4.53 17.42 -5.98
CA VAL A 143 3.84 16.23 -6.51
C VAL A 143 3.17 15.44 -5.40
N LEU A 144 1.89 15.11 -5.58
CA LEU A 144 1.26 14.01 -4.84
C LEU A 144 1.41 12.73 -5.66
N GLY A 145 2.04 11.70 -5.09
CA GLY A 145 2.24 10.39 -5.72
C GLY A 145 1.59 9.26 -4.94
N LEU A 146 0.76 8.45 -5.58
CA LEU A 146 0.13 7.29 -4.97
C LEU A 146 0.59 6.01 -5.67
N VAL A 147 0.91 4.96 -4.90
CA VAL A 147 1.45 3.71 -5.46
C VAL A 147 0.85 2.46 -4.84
N TRP A 148 0.54 1.47 -5.69
CA TRP A 148 -0.03 0.19 -5.30
C TRP A 148 0.65 -0.98 -6.00
N ASN A 149 0.87 -2.03 -5.24
CA ASN A 149 1.23 -3.35 -5.74
C ASN A 149 0.01 -4.26 -5.75
N SER A 150 -0.29 -4.83 -6.91
CA SER A 150 -1.31 -5.86 -7.11
C SER A 150 -0.65 -7.10 -7.70
N ARG A 151 -1.02 -8.29 -7.22
CA ARG A 151 -0.57 -9.53 -7.88
C ARG A 151 -1.16 -9.60 -9.27
N ASP A 152 -0.35 -10.06 -10.22
CA ASP A 152 -0.77 -10.18 -11.60
C ASP A 152 -1.58 -11.46 -11.81
N LEU A 153 -2.90 -11.30 -11.91
CA LEU A 153 -3.84 -12.41 -12.08
C LEU A 153 -3.84 -12.99 -13.51
N ARG A 154 -2.99 -12.49 -14.42
CA ARG A 154 -2.72 -13.14 -15.71
C ARG A 154 -1.97 -14.48 -15.53
N ALA A 155 -1.28 -14.67 -14.41
CA ALA A 155 -0.71 -15.96 -14.04
C ALA A 155 -1.80 -16.87 -13.45
N ASP A 156 -1.99 -18.04 -14.07
CA ASP A 156 -3.09 -18.95 -13.73
C ASP A 156 -3.09 -19.38 -12.26
N TRP A 157 -1.92 -19.72 -11.71
CA TRP A 157 -1.81 -20.12 -10.31
C TRP A 157 -2.16 -18.99 -9.33
N LEU A 158 -1.91 -17.73 -9.71
CA LEU A 158 -2.28 -16.57 -8.89
C LEU A 158 -3.77 -16.27 -8.95
N ARG A 159 -4.39 -16.49 -10.11
CA ARG A 159 -5.86 -16.42 -10.24
C ARG A 159 -6.52 -17.48 -9.36
N GLU A 160 -6.06 -18.73 -9.43
CA GLU A 160 -6.56 -19.83 -8.60
C GLU A 160 -6.31 -19.56 -7.10
N ALA A 161 -5.13 -19.08 -6.73
CA ALA A 161 -4.86 -18.64 -5.35
C ALA A 161 -5.81 -17.51 -4.92
N GLY A 162 -6.10 -16.55 -5.80
CA GLY A 162 -7.05 -15.47 -5.55
C GLY A 162 -8.46 -15.98 -5.26
N GLU A 163 -8.92 -16.98 -6.01
CA GLU A 163 -10.20 -17.66 -5.80
C GLU A 163 -10.24 -18.38 -4.44
N ILE A 164 -9.18 -19.10 -4.08
CA ILE A 164 -9.03 -19.78 -2.78
C ILE A 164 -9.05 -18.77 -1.61
N MET A 165 -8.37 -17.64 -1.77
CA MET A 165 -8.31 -16.58 -0.76
C MET A 165 -9.60 -15.75 -0.67
N HIS A 166 -10.62 -16.06 -1.49
CA HIS A 166 -11.84 -15.27 -1.64
C HIS A 166 -11.57 -13.79 -1.93
N GLU A 167 -10.50 -13.50 -2.67
CA GLU A 167 -10.19 -12.14 -3.09
C GLU A 167 -11.25 -11.71 -4.09
N ARG A 168 -12.10 -10.75 -3.71
CA ARG A 168 -13.05 -10.15 -4.66
C ARG A 168 -12.23 -9.60 -5.83
N HIS A 169 -12.50 -10.10 -7.05
CA HIS A 169 -11.79 -9.77 -8.29
C HIS A 169 -11.88 -8.30 -8.74
N ASP A 170 -12.25 -7.38 -7.87
CA ASP A 170 -12.72 -6.06 -8.27
C ASP A 170 -11.91 -4.94 -7.60
N ALA A 171 -10.58 -5.02 -7.73
CA ALA A 171 -9.74 -3.86 -7.46
C ALA A 171 -9.59 -2.98 -8.71
N SER A 172 -9.59 -3.54 -9.92
CA SER A 172 -9.28 -2.75 -11.13
C SER A 172 -10.45 -1.90 -11.63
N ALA A 173 -11.70 -2.35 -11.54
CA ALA A 173 -12.86 -1.57 -11.99
C ALA A 173 -13.27 -0.47 -10.99
N THR A 174 -12.74 -0.52 -9.75
CA THR A 174 -13.01 0.48 -8.70
C THR A 174 -11.81 1.40 -8.44
N PHE A 175 -10.60 1.05 -8.90
CA PHE A 175 -9.38 1.80 -8.61
C PHE A 175 -9.42 3.27 -9.06
N GLU A 176 -9.90 3.52 -10.27
CA GLU A 176 -10.08 4.88 -10.82
C GLU A 176 -11.12 5.69 -10.03
N ALA A 177 -12.11 5.02 -9.43
CA ALA A 177 -13.10 5.68 -8.58
C ALA A 177 -12.53 6.06 -7.20
N TYR A 178 -11.45 5.41 -6.74
CA TYR A 178 -10.79 5.63 -5.45
C TYR A 178 -9.65 6.66 -5.51
N VAL A 179 -8.90 6.73 -6.62
CA VAL A 179 -7.86 7.75 -6.83
C VAL A 179 -8.48 9.05 -7.33
N ARG A 180 -9.34 9.65 -6.50
CA ARG A 180 -9.88 10.99 -6.74
C ARG A 180 -8.91 12.03 -6.19
N ILE A 181 -7.82 12.25 -6.92
CA ILE A 181 -6.98 13.42 -6.68
C ILE A 181 -7.71 14.61 -7.30
N GLY A 182 -8.37 15.39 -6.45
CA GLY A 182 -9.12 16.58 -6.85
C GLY A 182 -8.29 17.86 -6.73
N ALA A 183 -8.95 19.00 -6.86
CA ALA A 183 -8.35 20.29 -6.53
C ALA A 183 -7.69 20.25 -5.12
N PRO A 184 -6.51 20.87 -4.92
CA PRO A 184 -5.84 21.81 -5.83
C PRO A 184 -4.88 21.18 -6.85
N PHE A 185 -4.94 19.87 -7.07
CA PHE A 185 -4.05 19.18 -7.99
C PHE A 185 -4.58 19.22 -9.44
N GLY A 186 -3.63 19.14 -10.38
CA GLY A 186 -3.90 19.10 -11.81
C GLY A 186 -4.29 17.72 -12.32
N GLU A 187 -4.04 17.49 -13.60
CA GLU A 187 -4.29 16.19 -14.24
C GLU A 187 -3.47 15.07 -13.55
N VAL A 188 -4.11 13.91 -13.38
CA VAL A 188 -3.47 12.71 -12.85
C VAL A 188 -2.77 11.98 -13.99
N GLU A 189 -1.46 11.82 -13.87
CA GLU A 189 -0.67 10.94 -14.73
C GLU A 189 -0.66 9.53 -14.14
N GLU A 190 -0.66 8.50 -14.99
CA GLU A 190 -0.58 7.09 -14.59
C GLU A 190 0.63 6.39 -15.20
N HIS A 191 1.20 5.45 -14.44
CA HIS A 191 2.25 4.56 -14.92
C HIS A 191 2.13 3.18 -14.28
N THR A 192 2.44 2.12 -15.03
CA THR A 192 2.42 0.74 -14.52
C THR A 192 3.73 0.05 -14.82
N VAL A 193 4.32 -0.58 -13.80
CA VAL A 193 5.51 -1.41 -13.91
C VAL A 193 5.14 -2.85 -13.62
N GLU A 194 5.43 -3.74 -14.57
CA GLU A 194 5.33 -5.19 -14.37
C GLU A 194 6.65 -5.71 -13.81
N TRP A 195 6.58 -6.56 -12.79
CA TRP A 195 7.76 -7.14 -12.16
C TRP A 195 7.44 -8.46 -11.48
N THR A 196 8.45 -9.14 -10.96
CA THR A 196 8.28 -10.43 -10.28
C THR A 196 9.05 -10.42 -8.98
N GLU A 197 8.35 -10.67 -7.88
CA GLU A 197 8.95 -10.91 -6.58
C GLU A 197 9.22 -12.41 -6.46
N ARG A 198 10.46 -12.76 -6.08
CA ARG A 198 10.79 -14.15 -5.71
C ARG A 198 10.66 -14.29 -4.20
N MET A 199 9.87 -15.27 -3.77
CA MET A 199 9.67 -15.54 -2.35
C MET A 199 9.55 -17.03 -2.07
N SER A 200 9.95 -17.42 -0.87
CA SER A 200 9.74 -18.78 -0.39
C SER A 200 8.25 -19.07 -0.25
N ARG A 201 7.91 -20.36 -0.24
CA ARG A 201 6.57 -20.85 0.05
C ARG A 201 6.03 -20.32 1.38
N GLU A 202 6.88 -20.37 2.41
CA GLU A 202 6.56 -19.90 3.75
C GLU A 202 6.20 -18.41 3.74
N ARG A 203 7.03 -17.57 3.10
CA ARG A 203 6.77 -16.13 2.97
C ARG A 203 5.49 -15.85 2.20
N PHE A 204 5.17 -16.63 1.17
CA PHE A 204 3.89 -16.48 0.46
C PHE A 204 2.69 -16.79 1.37
N LEU A 205 2.75 -17.86 2.16
CA LEU A 205 1.68 -18.18 3.11
C LEU A 205 1.56 -17.15 4.24
N GLU A 206 2.68 -16.58 4.71
CA GLU A 206 2.67 -15.42 5.63
C GLU A 206 2.00 -14.19 5.00
N LEU A 207 2.27 -13.92 3.71
CA LEU A 207 1.59 -12.85 2.98
C LEU A 207 0.07 -13.06 2.96
N VAL A 208 -0.39 -14.31 2.77
CA VAL A 208 -1.82 -14.64 2.84
C VAL A 208 -2.38 -14.36 4.24
N ARG A 209 -1.67 -14.80 5.29
CA ARG A 209 -2.06 -14.55 6.70
C ARG A 209 -2.12 -13.06 7.05
N SER A 210 -1.39 -12.22 6.33
CA SER A 210 -1.40 -10.76 6.48
C SER A 210 -2.65 -10.05 5.91
N ARG A 211 -3.50 -10.77 5.18
CA ARG A 211 -4.65 -10.19 4.49
C ARG A 211 -5.84 -10.08 5.44
N SER A 212 -6.56 -8.95 5.36
CA SER A 212 -7.72 -8.67 6.21
C SER A 212 -8.76 -9.78 6.14
N TYR A 213 -9.08 -10.30 4.95
CA TYR A 213 -10.03 -11.41 4.77
C TYR A 213 -9.64 -12.65 5.58
N TYR A 214 -8.35 -13.00 5.58
CA TYR A 214 -7.85 -14.12 6.37
C TYR A 214 -7.97 -13.84 7.87
N LEU A 215 -7.53 -12.65 8.31
CA LEU A 215 -7.56 -12.26 9.73
C LEU A 215 -8.99 -12.21 10.30
N THR A 216 -9.98 -11.85 9.48
CA THR A 216 -11.39 -11.78 9.91
C THR A 216 -12.17 -13.08 9.72
N ALA A 217 -11.61 -14.08 9.04
CA ALA A 217 -12.25 -15.37 8.81
C ALA A 217 -12.29 -16.24 10.08
N SER A 218 -13.22 -17.19 10.13
CA SER A 218 -13.26 -18.17 11.22
C SER A 218 -12.03 -19.10 11.18
N PRO A 219 -11.63 -19.71 12.31
CA PRO A 219 -10.49 -20.63 12.33
C PRO A 219 -10.60 -21.79 11.32
N ALA A 220 -11.82 -22.30 11.09
CA ALA A 220 -12.06 -23.35 10.10
C ALA A 220 -11.86 -22.87 8.66
N GLU A 221 -12.29 -21.65 8.34
CA GLU A 221 -12.05 -21.03 7.03
C GLU A 221 -10.57 -20.71 6.81
N GLN A 222 -9.88 -20.25 7.85
CA GLN A 222 -8.42 -20.03 7.82
C GLN A 222 -7.67 -21.32 7.50
N GLU A 223 -7.97 -22.41 8.23
CA GLU A 223 -7.36 -23.73 8.01
C GLU A 223 -7.67 -24.27 6.61
N ALA A 224 -8.93 -24.17 6.15
CA ALA A 224 -9.34 -24.57 4.82
C ALA A 224 -8.61 -23.78 3.72
N THR A 225 -8.46 -22.46 3.89
CA THR A 225 -7.74 -21.58 2.95
C THR A 225 -6.27 -22.00 2.84
N ILE A 226 -5.57 -22.18 3.97
CA ILE A 226 -4.17 -22.60 3.95
C ILE A 226 -4.03 -24.00 3.35
N GLY A 227 -4.88 -24.95 3.73
CA GLY A 227 -4.82 -26.31 3.18
C GLY A 227 -5.03 -26.34 1.67
N ALA A 228 -5.99 -25.57 1.15
CA ALA A 228 -6.22 -25.46 -0.28
C ALA A 228 -5.03 -24.80 -1.02
N LEU A 229 -4.43 -23.76 -0.44
CA LEU A 229 -3.22 -23.14 -1.00
C LEU A 229 -2.03 -24.10 -0.98
N GLU A 230 -1.87 -24.90 0.08
CA GLU A 230 -0.80 -25.89 0.12
C GLU A 230 -0.96 -26.92 -1.00
N VAL A 231 -2.16 -27.46 -1.22
CA VAL A 231 -2.46 -28.34 -2.35
C VAL A 231 -2.16 -27.67 -3.69
N LEU A 232 -2.56 -26.42 -3.87
CA LEU A 232 -2.25 -25.66 -5.09
C LEU A 232 -0.72 -25.59 -5.32
N LEU A 233 0.02 -25.16 -4.31
CA LEU A 233 1.47 -25.00 -4.37
C LEU A 233 2.20 -26.34 -4.61
N ASP A 234 1.63 -27.48 -4.19
CA ASP A 234 2.20 -28.82 -4.42
C ASP A 234 1.89 -29.40 -5.80
N THR A 235 0.73 -29.06 -6.37
CA THR A 235 0.20 -29.75 -7.56
C THR A 235 0.24 -28.92 -8.84
N HIS A 236 0.31 -27.59 -8.74
CA HIS A 236 0.30 -26.73 -9.92
C HIS A 236 1.59 -26.94 -10.74
N PRO A 237 1.52 -27.17 -12.07
CA PRO A 237 2.68 -27.47 -12.90
C PRO A 237 3.82 -26.45 -12.80
N ASP A 238 3.49 -25.16 -12.64
CA ASP A 238 4.48 -24.08 -12.54
C ASP A 238 5.10 -23.93 -11.14
N LEU A 239 4.57 -24.63 -10.12
CA LEU A 239 4.95 -24.45 -8.72
C LEU A 239 5.50 -25.72 -8.07
N ALA A 240 5.03 -26.88 -8.51
CA ALA A 240 5.38 -28.17 -7.93
C ALA A 240 6.91 -28.40 -7.94
N GLY A 241 7.50 -28.53 -6.76
CA GLY A 241 8.95 -28.72 -6.60
C GLY A 241 9.79 -27.46 -6.77
N ALA A 242 9.18 -26.28 -6.93
CA ALA A 242 9.91 -25.01 -6.97
C ALA A 242 10.51 -24.66 -5.61
N VAL A 243 11.77 -24.22 -5.61
CA VAL A 243 12.45 -23.72 -4.40
C VAL A 243 11.90 -22.36 -3.99
N ASP A 244 11.67 -21.48 -4.98
CA ASP A 244 11.09 -20.15 -4.82
C ASP A 244 9.90 -19.98 -5.76
N LEU A 245 8.88 -19.31 -5.26
CA LEU A 245 7.72 -18.89 -6.04
C LEU A 245 8.06 -17.60 -6.79
N ALA A 246 7.85 -17.61 -8.11
CA ALA A 246 7.88 -16.42 -8.94
C ALA A 246 6.50 -15.76 -8.91
N VAL A 247 6.35 -14.70 -8.14
CA VAL A 247 5.07 -14.00 -7.94
C VAL A 247 5.05 -12.73 -8.79
N PRO A 248 4.40 -12.73 -9.96
CA PRO A 248 4.30 -11.53 -10.77
C PRO A 248 3.38 -10.49 -10.11
N TYR A 249 3.80 -9.23 -10.21
CA TYR A 249 3.12 -8.06 -9.68
C TYR A 249 3.00 -6.98 -10.75
N LEU A 250 1.94 -6.20 -10.62
CA LEU A 250 1.76 -4.90 -11.27
C LEU A 250 1.87 -3.82 -10.20
N THR A 251 2.85 -2.93 -10.34
CA THR A 251 2.93 -1.70 -9.56
C THR A 251 2.30 -0.57 -10.34
N ARG A 252 1.14 -0.08 -9.89
CA ARG A 252 0.46 1.08 -10.50
C ARG A 252 0.81 2.33 -9.70
N CYS A 253 1.22 3.37 -10.41
CA CYS A 253 1.61 4.67 -9.91
C CYS A 253 0.68 5.73 -10.49
N PHE A 254 0.30 6.68 -9.66
CA PHE A 254 -0.54 7.83 -9.99
C PHE A 254 0.16 9.04 -9.44
N ARG A 255 0.30 10.11 -10.21
CA ARG A 255 0.82 11.36 -9.68
C ARG A 255 0.07 12.55 -10.22
N ALA A 256 -0.03 13.60 -9.42
CA ALA A 256 -0.57 14.88 -9.86
C ALA A 256 0.25 16.00 -9.25
N ARG A 257 0.39 17.10 -10.00
CA ARG A 257 1.10 18.30 -9.54
C ARG A 257 0.14 19.26 -8.85
N LEU A 258 0.62 19.88 -7.79
CA LEU A 258 -0.06 21.00 -7.16
C LEU A 258 -0.11 22.17 -8.15
N VAL A 259 -1.32 22.63 -8.47
CA VAL A 259 -1.51 23.81 -9.33
C VAL A 259 -1.23 25.05 -8.50
N ALA A 260 -0.33 25.91 -9.00
CA ALA A 260 0.04 27.17 -8.37
C ALA A 260 -1.12 28.17 -8.29
#